data_AF-A0A2V9Y844-F1
#
_entry.id   AF-A0A2V9Y844-F1
#
_cell.length_a   1.000
_cell.length_b   1.000
_cell.length_c   1.000
_cell.angle_alpha   90.00
_cell.angle_beta   90.00
_cell.angle_gamma   90.00
#
_symmetry.space_group_name_H-M   'P 1'
#
loop_
_entity.id
_entity.type
_entity.pdbx_description
1 polymer ?
#
loop_
_entity_poly.entity_id
_entity_poly.type
_entity_poly.pdbx_seq_one_letter_code
_entity_poly.pdbx_strand_id
1 'polypeptide(L)'
;MQRPFPAAFLALSVIIVAPSYGQNANSSPAPKSAPTPAVDTSHSAPESPTIPANAPHMSKQTRFEIIRDFETQLVYSRAEFPMGSKGLKLKDGIATPNGQELQQLITLWGPSIKPGDPAHISFVRIKDNYIHFDLNGGAVHRKKWYEHIEVGGANGASVPLSRDQSTDNPHGSYLDVYFDKYVPEMSPAQLRALLYPVLDFNARNKEEAYLDTVPPKVKEAIKAHRVLVGMNTEMVVHAKGKAPKKVREKDGDAEYEEWIYGEAPADVDFVRIVGDEVVRIETMKVGGEKIVRTEKEVILAKPDQETEAKKQEQDRPANAPSLRRPGEDPENVPKPADGVNPMPPTTPPDMPSPPHDPGPGEMVGRG
;
A
#
# COMPACT_ATOMS: atom_id res chain seq x y z
N MET A 1 -26.23 -17.59 75.17
CA MET A 1 -26.86 -17.68 73.83
C MET A 1 -25.79 -17.37 72.78
N GLN A 2 -25.75 -17.92 71.57
CA GLN A 2 -26.57 -18.97 70.93
C GLN A 2 -25.68 -19.75 69.91
N ARG A 3 -26.08 -20.97 69.51
CA ARG A 3 -25.37 -21.86 68.55
C ARG A 3 -26.25 -22.09 67.31
N PRO A 4 -25.71 -22.40 66.10
CA PRO A 4 -25.42 -23.81 65.74
C PRO A 4 -24.20 -24.09 64.80
N PHE A 5 -23.94 -25.39 64.57
CA PHE A 5 -22.99 -26.06 63.62
C PHE A 5 -23.81 -26.77 62.49
N PRO A 6 -23.29 -27.61 61.52
CA PRO A 6 -21.95 -28.23 61.26
C PRO A 6 -21.34 -27.77 59.89
N ALA A 7 -20.48 -28.44 59.08
CA ALA A 7 -19.78 -29.75 58.99
C ALA A 7 -18.49 -29.63 58.09
N ALA A 8 -17.55 -30.58 57.88
CA ALA A 8 -16.98 -31.73 58.64
C ALA A 8 -16.62 -33.03 57.84
N PHE A 9 -15.90 -32.97 56.70
CA PHE A 9 -15.17 -34.09 56.03
C PHE A 9 -13.78 -33.58 55.56
N LEU A 10 -12.63 -34.19 55.89
CA LEU A 10 -11.99 -35.42 55.34
C LEU A 10 -11.63 -35.32 53.83
N ALA A 11 -10.46 -35.78 53.36
CA ALA A 11 -9.52 -36.76 53.94
C ALA A 11 -8.02 -36.43 53.78
N LEU A 12 -7.19 -37.19 54.51
CA LEU A 12 -5.73 -37.21 54.47
C LEU A 12 -5.24 -38.39 53.61
N SER A 13 -4.16 -38.23 52.84
CA SER A 13 -3.32 -39.34 52.37
C SER A 13 -1.88 -38.88 52.20
N VAL A 14 -0.94 -39.81 52.42
CA VAL A 14 0.51 -39.58 52.56
C VAL A 14 1.21 -40.70 51.77
N ILE A 15 2.45 -40.49 51.29
CA ILE A 15 3.61 -41.41 51.42
C ILE A 15 4.77 -41.04 50.47
N ILE A 16 5.87 -40.61 51.10
CA ILE A 16 7.29 -40.97 50.87
C ILE A 16 7.80 -41.07 49.41
N VAL A 17 8.78 -40.20 49.10
CA VAL A 17 9.80 -40.44 48.07
C VAL A 17 11.03 -41.11 48.70
N ALA A 18 11.59 -42.13 48.04
CA ALA A 18 12.90 -42.71 48.35
C ALA A 18 13.71 -42.92 47.05
N PRO A 19 15.05 -42.75 47.06
CA PRO A 19 15.86 -42.75 45.85
C PRO A 19 16.43 -44.13 45.49
N SER A 20 16.73 -44.33 44.20
CA SER A 20 17.54 -45.45 43.69
C SER A 20 18.68 -44.92 42.83
N TYR A 21 19.90 -45.43 43.04
CA TYR A 21 21.09 -45.07 42.26
C TYR A 21 21.07 -45.75 40.88
N GLY A 22 21.61 -45.07 39.86
CA GLY A 22 21.50 -45.48 38.46
C GLY A 22 22.58 -46.44 37.96
N GLN A 23 22.63 -46.64 36.64
CA GLN A 23 23.78 -47.21 35.95
C GLN A 23 23.92 -46.61 34.54
N ASN A 24 25.16 -46.45 34.07
CA ASN A 24 25.47 -45.92 32.74
C ASN A 24 25.30 -46.99 31.65
N ALA A 25 24.75 -46.60 30.51
CA ALA A 25 24.95 -47.24 29.21
C ALA A 25 25.36 -46.19 28.18
N ASN A 26 26.19 -46.56 27.20
CA ASN A 26 27.01 -45.61 26.44
C ASN A 26 26.60 -45.50 24.96
N SER A 27 26.19 -44.30 24.52
CA SER A 27 26.16 -43.92 23.10
C SER A 27 26.12 -42.39 22.93
N SER A 28 26.96 -41.86 22.04
CA SER A 28 27.03 -40.42 21.70
C SER A 28 26.22 -40.13 20.40
N PRO A 29 26.21 -38.92 19.80
CA PRO A 29 24.96 -38.16 19.76
C PRO A 29 24.38 -37.92 18.35
N ALA A 30 23.06 -37.74 18.28
CA ALA A 30 22.33 -37.20 17.14
C ALA A 30 21.72 -35.82 17.50
N PRO A 31 21.56 -34.89 16.54
CA PRO A 31 21.27 -33.49 16.83
C PRO A 31 19.84 -33.25 17.31
N LYS A 32 19.67 -32.19 18.13
CA LYS A 32 18.36 -31.69 18.56
C LYS A 32 17.56 -31.20 17.35
N SER A 33 16.33 -31.68 17.21
CA SER A 33 15.32 -31.04 16.37
C SER A 33 15.02 -29.64 16.93
N ALA A 34 15.23 -28.60 16.12
CA ALA A 34 14.83 -27.24 16.47
C ALA A 34 13.31 -27.08 16.31
N PRO A 35 12.61 -26.38 17.23
CA PRO A 35 11.23 -25.98 17.00
C PRO A 35 11.17 -24.93 15.89
N THR A 36 10.19 -25.06 15.01
CA THR A 36 9.94 -24.14 13.89
C THR A 36 9.63 -22.73 14.42
N PRO A 37 10.22 -21.65 13.85
CA PRO A 37 9.73 -20.31 14.12
C PRO A 37 8.37 -20.12 13.43
N ALA A 38 7.30 -20.09 14.23
CA ALA A 38 6.02 -19.57 13.76
C ALA A 38 6.19 -18.07 13.46
N VAL A 39 5.78 -17.63 12.27
CA VAL A 39 5.84 -16.22 11.89
C VAL A 39 4.60 -15.51 12.46
N ASP A 40 4.70 -15.09 13.72
CA ASP A 40 3.74 -14.15 14.31
C ASP A 40 3.88 -12.79 13.62
N THR A 41 3.00 -12.50 12.65
CA THR A 41 2.91 -11.19 11.99
C THR A 41 2.23 -10.15 12.89
N SER A 42 2.66 -10.07 14.16
CA SER A 42 2.28 -9.00 15.06
C SER A 42 2.98 -7.71 14.65
N HIS A 43 2.23 -6.72 14.18
CA HIS A 43 2.70 -5.34 14.17
C HIS A 43 2.77 -4.82 15.61
N SER A 44 3.83 -5.20 16.33
CA SER A 44 4.13 -4.67 17.64
C SER A 44 4.37 -3.16 17.54
N ALA A 45 3.73 -2.40 18.43
CA ALA A 45 4.14 -1.02 18.65
C ALA A 45 5.62 -1.03 19.09
N PRO A 46 6.46 -0.11 18.59
CA PRO A 46 7.88 -0.11 18.91
C PRO A 46 8.08 0.03 20.42
N GLU A 47 9.05 -0.72 21.00
CA GLU A 47 9.45 -0.56 22.39
C GLU A 47 9.96 0.86 22.61
N SER A 48 9.08 1.71 23.14
CA SER A 48 9.23 3.15 23.07
C SER A 48 9.77 3.70 24.38
N PRO A 49 10.91 4.42 24.39
CA PRO A 49 11.45 4.99 25.61
C PRO A 49 10.44 5.97 26.22
N THR A 50 9.91 5.66 27.40
CA THR A 50 8.87 6.46 28.05
C THR A 50 9.42 7.84 28.47
N ILE A 51 8.64 8.91 28.23
CA ILE A 51 9.01 10.24 28.73
C ILE A 51 8.90 10.22 30.26
N PRO A 52 9.94 10.63 31.02
CA PRO A 52 9.87 10.62 32.47
C PRO A 52 8.83 11.64 32.96
N ALA A 53 7.97 11.26 33.91
CA ALA A 53 6.85 12.09 34.37
C ALA A 53 7.25 13.45 34.99
N ASN A 54 8.52 13.60 35.37
CA ASN A 54 9.12 14.84 35.86
C ASN A 54 10.17 15.43 34.88
N ALA A 55 10.04 15.15 33.57
CA ALA A 55 10.85 15.77 32.54
C ALA A 55 10.79 17.31 32.64
N PRO A 56 11.92 18.04 32.55
CA PRO A 56 11.91 19.49 32.55
C PRO A 56 11.22 20.05 31.29
N HIS A 57 10.95 21.35 31.25
CA HIS A 57 10.47 21.99 30.02
C HIS A 57 11.50 21.89 28.89
N MET A 58 11.02 21.70 27.66
CA MET A 58 11.83 21.47 26.48
C MET A 58 12.92 22.54 26.28
N SER A 59 14.14 22.08 26.04
CA SER A 59 15.29 22.95 25.78
C SER A 59 15.26 23.53 24.36
N LYS A 60 15.93 24.67 24.15
CA LYS A 60 16.05 25.26 22.81
C LYS A 60 16.73 24.33 21.81
N GLN A 61 17.65 23.48 22.26
CA GLN A 61 18.36 22.52 21.42
C GLN A 61 17.41 21.42 20.93
N THR A 62 16.74 20.74 21.85
CA THR A 62 15.76 19.69 21.59
C THR A 62 14.60 20.19 20.74
N ARG A 63 14.18 21.45 20.94
CA ARG A 63 13.21 22.14 20.08
C ARG A 63 13.66 22.23 18.62
N PHE A 64 14.94 22.55 18.34
CA PHE A 64 15.46 22.57 16.96
C PHE A 64 15.66 21.18 16.38
N GLU A 65 16.06 20.21 17.20
CA GLU A 65 16.25 18.82 16.79
C GLU A 65 14.92 18.21 16.30
N ILE A 66 13.85 18.35 17.09
CA ILE A 66 12.50 17.88 16.74
C ILE A 66 11.96 18.58 15.49
N ILE A 67 12.14 19.89 15.34
CA ILE A 67 11.68 20.60 14.13
C ILE A 67 12.39 20.02 12.89
N ARG A 68 13.73 19.87 12.93
CA ARG A 68 14.52 19.34 11.81
C ARG A 68 14.21 17.87 11.48
N ASP A 69 13.87 17.06 12.48
CA ASP A 69 13.64 15.62 12.35
C ASP A 69 12.20 15.26 11.91
N PHE A 70 11.24 16.17 12.09
CA PHE A 70 9.85 15.97 11.68
C PHE A 70 9.43 16.80 10.46
N GLU A 71 10.03 17.96 10.18
CA GLU A 71 9.69 18.73 8.98
C GLU A 71 10.08 17.99 7.70
N THR A 72 9.18 18.01 6.70
CA THR A 72 9.24 17.28 5.42
C THR A 72 9.16 15.75 5.50
N GLN A 73 8.99 15.16 6.70
CA GLN A 73 8.87 13.71 6.85
C GLN A 73 7.56 13.18 6.23
N LEU A 74 7.67 12.13 5.41
CA LEU A 74 6.53 11.32 4.98
C LEU A 74 6.16 10.32 6.08
N VAL A 75 4.87 10.26 6.41
CA VAL A 75 4.26 9.36 7.40
C VAL A 75 2.99 8.74 6.81
N TYR A 76 2.45 7.69 7.44
CA TYR A 76 1.15 7.12 7.07
C TYR A 76 0.12 7.38 8.16
N SER A 77 -1.07 7.84 7.78
CA SER A 77 -2.12 8.10 8.78
C SER A 77 -2.73 6.82 9.31
N ARG A 78 -3.03 6.80 10.62
CA ARG A 78 -3.77 5.74 11.31
C ARG A 78 -5.16 6.21 11.76
N ALA A 79 -5.41 7.51 11.72
CA ALA A 79 -6.73 8.13 11.90
C ALA A 79 -7.27 8.73 10.59
N GLU A 80 -8.53 9.16 10.59
CA GLU A 80 -9.08 9.98 9.52
C GLU A 80 -9.01 11.46 9.91
N PHE A 81 -8.42 12.30 9.05
CA PHE A 81 -8.33 13.74 9.24
C PHE A 81 -9.38 14.43 8.35
N PRO A 82 -10.22 15.33 8.91
CA PRO A 82 -11.13 16.15 8.11
C PRO A 82 -10.40 17.31 7.45
N MET A 83 -10.95 17.78 6.34
CA MET A 83 -10.52 18.99 5.64
C MET A 83 -11.08 20.25 6.33
N GLY A 84 -10.45 21.40 6.08
CA GLY A 84 -10.88 22.68 6.65
C GLY A 84 -10.38 22.94 8.07
N SER A 85 -10.94 23.96 8.74
CA SER A 85 -10.31 24.65 9.89
C SER A 85 -10.26 23.88 11.23
N LYS A 86 -10.77 22.65 11.30
CA LYS A 86 -10.67 21.77 12.48
C LYS A 86 -9.81 20.56 12.13
N GLY A 87 -8.59 20.50 12.66
CA GLY A 87 -7.74 19.31 12.65
C GLY A 87 -8.01 18.36 13.81
N LEU A 88 -7.12 17.39 14.03
CA LEU A 88 -7.15 16.51 15.19
C LEU A 88 -6.31 17.05 16.36
N LYS A 89 -6.68 16.67 17.56
CA LYS A 89 -5.99 16.93 18.83
C LYS A 89 -5.70 15.61 19.52
N LEU A 90 -4.44 15.36 19.83
CA LEU A 90 -3.97 14.16 20.50
C LEU A 90 -3.55 14.51 21.94
N LYS A 91 -4.15 13.85 22.92
CA LYS A 91 -3.74 13.93 24.32
C LYS A 91 -3.83 12.55 24.96
N ASP A 92 -2.83 12.16 25.73
CA ASP A 92 -2.81 10.91 26.50
C ASP A 92 -3.09 9.65 25.64
N GLY A 93 -2.66 9.68 24.36
CA GLY A 93 -2.91 8.64 23.36
C GLY A 93 -4.29 8.69 22.66
N ILE A 94 -5.20 9.58 23.10
CA ILE A 94 -6.56 9.71 22.59
C ILE A 94 -6.63 10.85 21.57
N ALA A 95 -7.08 10.53 20.35
CA ALA A 95 -7.40 11.52 19.32
C ALA A 95 -8.82 12.08 19.51
N THR A 96 -8.98 13.39 19.30
CA THR A 96 -10.25 14.13 19.34
C THR A 96 -10.29 15.19 18.22
N PRO A 97 -11.45 15.49 17.60
CA PRO A 97 -12.73 14.80 17.73
C PRO A 97 -12.64 13.34 17.27
N ASN A 98 -13.58 12.52 17.72
CA ASN A 98 -13.67 11.10 17.36
C ASN A 98 -15.13 10.65 17.24
N GLY A 99 -15.35 9.42 16.80
CA GLY A 99 -16.69 8.84 16.64
C GLY A 99 -17.63 9.73 15.82
N GLN A 100 -18.78 10.05 16.38
CA GLN A 100 -19.83 10.82 15.69
C GLN A 100 -19.42 12.27 15.36
N GLU A 101 -18.65 12.97 16.20
CA GLU A 101 -18.22 14.36 15.85
C GLU A 101 -17.25 14.33 14.67
N LEU A 102 -16.29 13.40 14.67
CA LEU A 102 -15.39 13.24 13.54
C LEU A 102 -16.16 12.88 12.26
N GLN A 103 -17.09 11.92 12.34
CA GLN A 103 -17.92 11.55 11.20
C GLN A 103 -18.73 12.74 10.64
N GLN A 104 -19.25 13.61 11.52
CA GLN A 104 -19.96 14.83 11.08
C GLN A 104 -19.04 15.82 10.35
N LEU A 105 -17.79 15.99 10.82
CA LEU A 105 -16.82 16.85 10.14
C LEU A 105 -16.38 16.27 8.78
N ILE A 106 -16.16 14.96 8.70
CA ILE A 106 -15.86 14.25 7.45
C ILE A 106 -17.03 14.37 6.47
N THR A 107 -18.28 14.27 6.93
CA THR A 107 -19.48 14.42 6.09
C THR A 107 -19.68 15.87 5.62
N LEU A 108 -19.33 16.88 6.42
CA LEU A 108 -19.56 18.29 6.11
C LEU A 108 -18.44 18.92 5.25
N TRP A 109 -17.18 18.56 5.49
CA TRP A 109 -16.01 19.17 4.85
C TRP A 109 -15.24 18.22 3.92
N GLY A 110 -15.50 16.92 4.01
CA GLY A 110 -14.74 15.87 3.33
C GLY A 110 -13.49 15.42 4.12
N PRO A 111 -12.96 14.22 3.82
CA PRO A 111 -11.69 13.75 4.36
C PRO A 111 -10.52 14.46 3.65
N SER A 112 -9.53 14.87 4.45
CA SER A 112 -8.22 15.35 4.00
C SER A 112 -7.20 14.20 3.87
N ILE A 113 -7.19 13.28 4.83
CA ILE A 113 -6.28 12.12 4.89
C ILE A 113 -7.03 10.95 5.52
N LYS A 114 -7.02 9.76 4.92
CA LYS A 114 -7.69 8.55 5.47
C LYS A 114 -6.70 7.63 6.18
N PRO A 115 -7.17 6.70 7.04
CA PRO A 115 -6.32 5.64 7.56
C PRO A 115 -5.68 4.84 6.42
N GLY A 116 -4.36 4.72 6.42
CA GLY A 116 -3.56 4.10 5.37
C GLY A 116 -3.07 5.02 4.24
N ASP A 117 -3.52 6.29 4.19
CA ASP A 117 -3.00 7.28 3.24
C ASP A 117 -1.65 7.86 3.71
N PRO A 118 -0.72 8.16 2.78
CA PRO A 118 0.49 8.92 3.09
C PRO A 118 0.16 10.39 3.38
N ALA A 119 0.90 10.99 4.31
CA ALA A 119 0.85 12.40 4.64
C ALA A 119 2.27 12.95 4.81
N HIS A 120 2.46 14.22 4.46
CA HIS A 120 3.72 14.93 4.66
C HIS A 120 3.56 15.93 5.81
N ILE A 121 4.47 15.89 6.78
CA ILE A 121 4.55 16.90 7.84
C ILE A 121 5.18 18.16 7.24
N SER A 122 4.36 19.13 6.88
CA SER A 122 4.79 20.32 6.13
C SER A 122 5.32 21.46 7.02
N PHE A 123 5.02 21.47 8.32
CA PHE A 123 5.51 22.48 9.27
C PHE A 123 5.37 21.99 10.71
N VAL A 124 6.33 22.32 11.58
CA VAL A 124 6.30 21.96 13.01
C VAL A 124 6.38 23.19 13.91
N ARG A 125 5.39 23.37 14.79
CA ARG A 125 5.31 24.48 15.74
C ARG A 125 5.17 24.02 17.19
N ILE A 126 6.30 23.92 17.86
CA ILE A 126 6.36 23.76 19.31
C ILE A 126 5.90 25.07 19.97
N LYS A 127 4.89 24.96 20.82
CA LYS A 127 4.22 26.00 21.62
C LYS A 127 4.48 25.74 23.12
N ASP A 128 3.86 26.52 24.00
CA ASP A 128 4.10 26.45 25.44
C ASP A 128 3.70 25.09 26.04
N ASN A 129 2.51 24.59 25.70
CA ASN A 129 1.98 23.30 26.18
C ASN A 129 1.45 22.36 25.07
N TYR A 130 1.76 22.60 23.80
CA TYR A 130 1.45 21.69 22.70
C TYR A 130 2.49 21.73 21.57
N ILE A 131 2.51 20.70 20.73
CA ILE A 131 3.24 20.68 19.46
C ILE A 131 2.22 20.57 18.34
N HIS A 132 2.25 21.53 17.42
CA HIS A 132 1.33 21.63 16.29
C HIS A 132 2.05 21.21 15.00
N PHE A 133 1.45 20.28 14.25
CA PHE A 133 1.96 19.76 12.99
C PHE A 133 0.97 20.08 11.86
N ASP A 134 1.38 20.82 10.83
CA ASP A 134 0.62 20.90 9.58
C ASP A 134 0.87 19.62 8.78
N LEU A 135 -0.20 19.01 8.26
CA LEU A 135 -0.16 17.88 7.36
C LEU A 135 -0.63 18.31 5.96
N ASN A 136 0.12 17.92 4.92
CA ASN A 136 -0.19 18.20 3.51
C ASN A 136 -0.46 19.71 3.23
N GLY A 137 0.32 20.60 3.84
CA GLY A 137 0.20 22.06 3.70
C GLY A 137 -0.61 22.76 4.80
N GLY A 138 -1.28 21.99 5.67
CA GLY A 138 -2.08 22.52 6.77
C GLY A 138 -3.54 22.82 6.38
N ALA A 139 -4.38 23.04 7.40
CA ALA A 139 -5.81 23.34 7.22
C ALA A 139 -6.12 24.72 6.60
N VAL A 140 -5.14 25.64 6.60
CA VAL A 140 -5.29 27.00 6.07
C VAL A 140 -3.99 27.38 5.36
N HIS A 141 -4.10 27.72 4.07
CA HIS A 141 -2.95 28.05 3.24
C HIS A 141 -2.21 29.29 3.79
N ARG A 142 -0.95 29.11 4.20
CA ARG A 142 -0.10 30.19 4.74
C ARG A 142 0.46 31.03 3.61
N LYS A 143 -0.20 32.14 3.26
CA LYS A 143 0.31 33.11 2.27
C LYS A 143 1.72 33.54 2.64
N LYS A 144 2.66 33.41 1.70
CA LYS A 144 4.08 33.70 1.93
C LYS A 144 4.29 35.21 1.94
N TRP A 145 5.21 35.69 2.76
CA TRP A 145 5.37 37.13 3.01
C TRP A 145 5.55 37.97 1.73
N TYR A 146 6.15 37.40 0.69
CA TYR A 146 6.39 38.05 -0.61
C TYR A 146 5.15 38.14 -1.53
N GLU A 147 4.10 37.33 -1.30
CA GLU A 147 2.85 37.33 -2.07
C GLU A 147 2.00 38.59 -1.82
N HIS A 148 2.38 39.39 -0.82
CA HIS A 148 1.76 40.67 -0.45
C HIS A 148 2.51 41.89 -1.03
N ILE A 149 3.60 41.70 -1.80
CA ILE A 149 4.41 42.81 -2.33
C ILE A 149 3.76 43.35 -3.60
N GLU A 150 2.82 44.27 -3.43
CA GLU A 150 2.29 45.10 -4.52
C GLU A 150 3.31 46.17 -4.91
N VAL A 151 4.05 45.94 -5.99
CA VAL A 151 4.91 46.97 -6.61
C VAL A 151 4.00 47.92 -7.39
N GLY A 152 3.78 49.11 -6.85
CA GLY A 152 2.94 50.14 -7.48
C GLY A 152 3.52 50.59 -8.83
N GLY A 153 2.76 50.42 -9.91
CA GLY A 153 3.11 50.94 -11.23
C GLY A 153 3.00 52.47 -11.28
N ALA A 154 3.72 53.10 -12.21
CA ALA A 154 3.85 54.57 -12.32
C ALA A 154 2.52 55.34 -12.49
N ASN A 155 1.41 54.65 -12.76
CA ASN A 155 0.07 55.21 -12.94
C ASN A 155 -0.90 54.86 -11.78
N GLY A 156 -0.40 54.42 -10.62
CA GLY A 156 -1.21 54.20 -9.41
C GLY A 156 -2.02 52.89 -9.37
N ALA A 157 -2.06 52.12 -10.46
CA ALA A 157 -2.57 50.76 -10.45
C ALA A 157 -1.50 49.80 -9.91
N SER A 158 -1.80 49.07 -8.83
CA SER A 158 -1.05 47.87 -8.48
C SER A 158 -1.50 46.70 -9.35
N VAL A 159 -0.53 45.88 -9.75
CA VAL A 159 -0.78 44.65 -10.52
C VAL A 159 -0.12 43.50 -9.73
N PRO A 160 -0.90 42.53 -9.22
CA PRO A 160 -0.33 41.38 -8.51
C PRO A 160 0.66 40.62 -9.40
N LEU A 161 1.86 40.36 -8.90
CA LEU A 161 2.92 39.66 -9.64
C LEU A 161 2.61 38.17 -9.90
N SER A 162 1.61 37.62 -9.22
CA SER A 162 1.16 36.23 -9.38
C SER A 162 0.05 36.13 -10.43
N ARG A 163 0.45 35.96 -11.70
CA ARG A 163 -0.48 35.78 -12.84
C ARG A 163 -0.91 34.32 -13.05
N ASP A 164 -0.87 33.51 -12.00
CA ASP A 164 -1.37 32.14 -12.00
C ASP A 164 -2.05 31.87 -10.64
N GLN A 165 -3.37 32.08 -10.60
CA GLN A 165 -4.21 31.59 -9.51
C GLN A 165 -4.77 30.23 -9.92
N SER A 166 -3.90 29.20 -9.94
CA SER A 166 -4.36 27.86 -9.60
C SER A 166 -5.09 27.98 -8.26
N THR A 167 -6.37 27.59 -8.23
CA THR A 167 -7.14 27.58 -6.99
C THR A 167 -6.78 26.33 -6.21
N ASP A 168 -5.55 26.30 -5.67
CA ASP A 168 -5.03 25.25 -4.80
C ASP A 168 -5.76 25.33 -3.45
N ASN A 169 -6.97 24.77 -3.48
CA ASN A 169 -7.82 24.54 -2.33
C ASN A 169 -7.01 23.79 -1.26
N PRO A 170 -6.89 24.32 -0.02
CA PRO A 170 -6.06 23.68 1.01
C PRO A 170 -6.69 22.35 1.45
N HIS A 171 -6.28 21.28 0.79
CA HIS A 171 -6.67 19.90 1.07
C HIS A 171 -5.95 19.29 2.29
N GLY A 172 -5.10 20.06 2.96
CA GLY A 172 -4.39 19.66 4.18
C GLY A 172 -5.25 19.69 5.45
N SER A 173 -4.63 19.28 6.55
CA SER A 173 -5.20 19.28 7.90
C SER A 173 -4.08 19.49 8.94
N TYR A 174 -4.35 19.39 10.23
CA TYR A 174 -3.32 19.50 11.26
C TYR A 174 -3.53 18.55 12.44
N LEU A 175 -2.46 18.35 13.21
CA LEU A 175 -2.45 17.59 14.46
C LEU A 175 -1.83 18.44 15.59
N ASP A 176 -2.59 18.68 16.66
CA ASP A 176 -2.06 19.30 17.90
C ASP A 176 -1.84 18.22 18.97
N VAL A 177 -0.59 17.99 19.40
CA VAL A 177 -0.25 17.10 20.53
C VAL A 177 -0.18 17.93 21.81
N TYR A 178 -1.09 17.71 22.75
CA TYR A 178 -1.22 18.49 23.98
C TYR A 178 -0.55 17.85 25.19
N PHE A 179 -0.01 18.70 26.08
CA PHE A 179 0.61 18.34 27.36
C PHE A 179 -0.02 19.18 28.49
N ASP A 180 -0.08 18.62 29.72
CA ASP A 180 -0.84 19.23 30.83
C ASP A 180 -0.33 20.59 31.30
N LYS A 181 0.99 20.80 31.31
CA LYS A 181 1.64 21.99 31.89
C LYS A 181 2.46 22.74 30.85
N TYR A 182 3.35 22.01 30.19
CA TYR A 182 4.29 22.52 29.21
C TYR A 182 4.76 21.36 28.32
N VAL A 183 5.39 21.64 27.18
CA VAL A 183 6.01 20.59 26.35
C VAL A 183 7.28 20.06 27.05
N PRO A 184 7.34 18.77 27.43
CA PRO A 184 8.49 18.24 28.18
C PRO A 184 9.71 17.98 27.29
N GLU A 185 10.88 17.94 27.90
CA GLU A 185 12.12 17.48 27.24
C GLU A 185 11.99 15.98 26.88
N MET A 186 12.15 15.67 25.60
CA MET A 186 11.98 14.33 25.04
C MET A 186 12.85 14.15 23.79
N SER A 187 13.27 12.94 23.47
CA SER A 187 13.95 12.66 22.19
C SER A 187 12.94 12.56 21.03
N PRO A 188 13.38 12.74 19.77
CA PRO A 188 12.49 12.64 18.62
C PRO A 188 11.86 11.24 18.43
N ALA A 189 12.48 10.18 18.98
CA ALA A 189 11.90 8.84 19.00
C ALA A 189 10.70 8.73 19.98
N GLN A 190 10.77 9.43 21.12
CA GLN A 190 9.67 9.49 22.09
C GLN A 190 8.47 10.24 21.52
N LEU A 191 8.70 11.27 20.71
CA LEU A 191 7.65 12.01 20.03
C LEU A 191 6.98 11.18 18.92
N ARG A 192 7.74 10.38 18.14
CA ARG A 192 7.16 9.40 17.21
C ARG A 192 6.26 8.40 17.93
N ALA A 193 6.68 7.92 19.10
CA ALA A 193 5.89 7.01 19.93
C ALA A 193 4.58 7.64 20.46
N LEU A 194 4.62 8.90 20.93
CA LEU A 194 3.41 9.65 21.30
C LEU A 194 2.44 9.79 20.12
N LEU A 195 2.95 9.98 18.91
CA LEU A 195 2.16 10.16 17.69
C LEU A 195 1.62 8.86 17.09
N TYR A 196 2.16 7.70 17.49
CA TYR A 196 1.81 6.37 16.95
C TYR A 196 0.32 5.98 16.95
N PRO A 197 -0.56 6.49 17.85
CA PRO A 197 -2.00 6.26 17.73
C PRO A 197 -2.65 6.92 16.50
N VAL A 198 -1.99 7.92 15.89
CA VAL A 198 -2.54 8.78 14.83
C VAL A 198 -1.70 8.76 13.55
N LEU A 199 -0.37 8.70 13.66
CA LEU A 199 0.58 8.73 12.55
C LEU A 199 1.63 7.62 12.71
N ASP A 200 1.80 6.79 11.68
CA ASP A 200 2.85 5.78 11.60
C ASP A 200 4.09 6.32 10.90
N PHE A 201 5.24 6.18 11.57
CA PHE A 201 6.56 6.54 11.06
C PHE A 201 7.37 5.31 10.61
N ASN A 202 6.85 4.10 10.86
CA ASN A 202 7.52 2.83 10.59
C ASN A 202 6.79 2.01 9.50
N ALA A 203 5.59 2.42 9.10
CA ALA A 203 4.89 1.86 7.96
C ALA A 203 5.75 2.02 6.69
N ARG A 204 6.23 0.88 6.16
CA ARG A 204 7.07 0.82 4.96
C ARG A 204 6.35 1.48 3.80
N ASN A 205 7.09 2.19 2.95
CA ASN A 205 6.51 2.71 1.72
C ASN A 205 5.95 1.55 0.86
N LYS A 206 4.89 1.80 0.07
CA LYS A 206 4.31 0.81 -0.83
C LYS A 206 5.35 0.27 -1.81
N GLU A 207 6.24 1.13 -2.32
CA GLU A 207 7.39 0.72 -3.12
C GLU A 207 8.42 -0.12 -2.34
N GLU A 208 8.65 0.14 -1.05
CA GLU A 208 9.58 -0.66 -0.22
C GLU A 208 9.00 -2.05 0.09
N ALA A 209 7.72 -2.11 0.44
CA ALA A 209 7.00 -3.36 0.65
C ALA A 209 6.98 -4.21 -0.64
N TYR A 210 6.81 -3.59 -1.81
CA TYR A 210 6.94 -4.27 -3.11
C TYR A 210 8.37 -4.74 -3.38
N LEU A 211 9.37 -3.89 -3.11
CA LEU A 211 10.78 -4.27 -3.24
C LEU A 211 11.16 -5.44 -2.31
N ASP A 212 10.43 -5.68 -1.23
CA ASP A 212 10.61 -6.83 -0.33
C ASP A 212 9.93 -8.13 -0.80
N THR A 213 8.93 -8.08 -1.70
CA THR A 213 8.30 -9.29 -2.27
C THR A 213 8.99 -9.78 -3.54
N VAL A 214 9.63 -8.90 -4.32
CA VAL A 214 10.31 -9.28 -5.57
C VAL A 214 11.67 -9.97 -5.33
N PRO A 215 12.11 -10.90 -6.23
CA PRO A 215 13.40 -11.56 -6.12
C PRO A 215 14.59 -10.58 -6.07
N PRO A 216 15.73 -10.89 -5.41
CA PRO A 216 16.85 -9.96 -5.25
C PRO A 216 17.38 -9.36 -6.57
N LYS A 217 17.49 -10.17 -7.63
CA LYS A 217 17.92 -9.71 -8.97
C LYS A 217 16.93 -8.74 -9.62
N VAL A 218 15.63 -8.85 -9.31
CA VAL A 218 14.59 -7.91 -9.72
C VAL A 218 14.67 -6.63 -8.86
N LYS A 219 14.86 -6.77 -7.54
CA LYS A 219 15.04 -5.65 -6.59
C LYS A 219 16.20 -4.74 -6.99
N GLU A 220 17.33 -5.32 -7.39
CA GLU A 220 18.50 -4.59 -7.92
C GLU A 220 18.19 -3.90 -9.26
N ALA A 221 17.53 -4.58 -10.19
CA ALA A 221 17.20 -4.04 -11.50
C ALA A 221 16.18 -2.89 -11.43
N ILE A 222 15.15 -3.00 -10.58
CA ILE A 222 14.21 -1.90 -10.32
C ILE A 222 14.95 -0.69 -9.75
N LYS A 223 15.83 -0.88 -8.75
CA LYS A 223 16.67 0.20 -8.19
C LYS A 223 17.65 0.81 -9.19
N ALA A 224 18.03 0.07 -10.23
CA ALA A 224 18.87 0.53 -11.34
C ALA A 224 18.06 1.06 -12.55
N HIS A 225 16.74 1.23 -12.40
CA HIS A 225 15.80 1.63 -13.47
C HIS A 225 15.91 0.81 -14.76
N ARG A 226 16.18 -0.49 -14.61
CA ARG A 226 16.47 -1.43 -15.69
C ARG A 226 15.46 -2.55 -15.74
N VAL A 227 14.98 -2.88 -16.95
CA VAL A 227 14.15 -4.07 -17.19
C VAL A 227 15.04 -5.29 -17.46
N LEU A 228 14.60 -6.47 -17.02
CA LEU A 228 15.24 -7.76 -17.30
C LEU A 228 14.23 -8.71 -17.97
N VAL A 229 14.73 -9.63 -18.81
CA VAL A 229 13.91 -10.66 -19.43
C VAL A 229 13.41 -11.63 -18.37
N GLY A 230 12.12 -11.94 -18.38
CA GLY A 230 11.43 -12.71 -17.34
C GLY A 230 10.86 -11.88 -16.17
N MET A 231 10.95 -10.54 -16.19
CA MET A 231 10.11 -9.68 -15.34
C MET A 231 8.63 -9.77 -15.77
N ASN A 232 7.71 -9.50 -14.85
CA ASN A 232 6.30 -9.28 -15.19
C ASN A 232 6.00 -7.79 -15.47
N THR A 233 4.79 -7.50 -15.94
CA THR A 233 4.38 -6.14 -16.35
C THR A 233 4.45 -5.13 -15.21
N GLU A 234 4.14 -5.57 -13.98
CA GLU A 234 4.18 -4.74 -12.79
C GLU A 234 5.62 -4.35 -12.40
N MET A 235 6.56 -5.32 -12.41
CA MET A 235 7.99 -5.07 -12.18
C MET A 235 8.58 -4.10 -13.22
N VAL A 236 8.13 -4.17 -14.47
CA VAL A 236 8.50 -3.22 -15.54
C VAL A 236 8.04 -1.79 -15.19
N VAL A 237 6.79 -1.65 -14.71
CA VAL A 237 6.25 -0.35 -14.27
C VAL A 237 6.98 0.18 -13.03
N HIS A 238 7.38 -0.66 -12.07
CA HIS A 238 8.20 -0.22 -10.94
C HIS A 238 9.63 0.14 -11.34
N ALA A 239 10.22 -0.51 -12.37
CA ALA A 239 11.56 -0.20 -12.85
C ALA A 239 11.62 1.12 -13.66
N LYS A 240 10.74 1.31 -14.65
CA LYS A 240 10.79 2.43 -15.62
C LYS A 240 9.54 3.31 -15.68
N GLY A 241 8.57 3.11 -14.80
CA GLY A 241 7.28 3.80 -14.85
C GLY A 241 6.36 3.24 -15.96
N LYS A 242 5.21 3.90 -16.16
CA LYS A 242 4.29 3.56 -17.26
C LYS A 242 4.96 3.85 -18.61
N ALA A 243 4.92 2.90 -19.55
CA ALA A 243 5.47 3.12 -20.88
C ALA A 243 4.78 4.31 -21.59
N PRO A 244 5.53 5.30 -22.11
CA PRO A 244 4.96 6.46 -22.80
C PRO A 244 4.32 6.07 -24.14
N LYS A 245 4.83 5.02 -24.79
CA LYS A 245 4.24 4.44 -26.00
C LYS A 245 4.14 2.92 -25.88
N LYS A 246 3.02 2.38 -26.36
CA LYS A 246 2.76 0.95 -26.51
C LYS A 246 2.33 0.66 -27.93
N VAL A 247 2.72 -0.50 -28.45
CA VAL A 247 2.28 -1.05 -29.73
C VAL A 247 1.83 -2.49 -29.47
N ARG A 248 0.73 -2.93 -30.07
CA ARG A 248 0.26 -4.32 -29.96
C ARG A 248 0.24 -4.96 -31.34
N GLU A 249 0.93 -6.07 -31.49
CA GLU A 249 1.21 -6.72 -32.76
C GLU A 249 1.07 -8.25 -32.64
N LYS A 250 1.16 -8.95 -33.78
CA LYS A 250 1.15 -10.41 -33.86
C LYS A 250 2.36 -10.90 -34.67
N ASP A 251 3.07 -11.88 -34.12
CA ASP A 251 4.16 -12.61 -34.80
C ASP A 251 3.70 -14.07 -34.97
N GLY A 252 3.23 -14.39 -36.17
CA GLY A 252 2.43 -15.60 -36.39
C GLY A 252 1.17 -15.62 -35.52
N ASP A 253 0.95 -16.73 -34.81
CA ASP A 253 -0.19 -16.92 -33.90
C ASP A 253 -0.02 -16.23 -32.52
N ALA A 254 1.15 -15.67 -32.21
CA ALA A 254 1.44 -15.06 -30.92
C ALA A 254 1.16 -13.56 -30.89
N GLU A 255 0.24 -13.11 -30.01
CA GLU A 255 0.10 -11.69 -29.69
C GLU A 255 1.18 -11.21 -28.72
N TYR A 256 1.75 -10.03 -28.98
CA TYR A 256 2.65 -9.35 -28.06
C TYR A 256 2.33 -7.86 -27.94
N GLU A 257 2.77 -7.28 -26.84
CA GLU A 257 2.70 -5.83 -26.59
C GLU A 257 4.13 -5.31 -26.43
N GLU A 258 4.56 -4.42 -27.33
CA GLU A 258 5.87 -3.81 -27.32
C GLU A 258 5.79 -2.41 -26.69
N TRP A 259 6.43 -2.28 -25.53
CA TRP A 259 6.45 -1.08 -24.71
C TRP A 259 7.75 -0.33 -24.99
N ILE A 260 7.63 0.92 -25.45
CA ILE A 260 8.77 1.72 -25.91
C ILE A 260 9.06 2.80 -24.87
N TYR A 261 10.29 2.82 -24.35
CA TYR A 261 10.77 3.73 -23.32
C TYR A 261 11.92 4.59 -23.85
N GLY A 262 11.74 5.91 -23.86
CA GLY A 262 12.70 6.87 -24.38
C GLY A 262 12.35 7.36 -25.79
N GLU A 263 12.97 8.46 -26.20
CA GLU A 263 12.81 9.07 -27.52
C GLU A 263 14.18 9.48 -28.07
N ALA A 264 14.40 9.30 -29.38
CA ALA A 264 15.64 9.71 -30.03
C ALA A 264 15.82 11.24 -29.92
N PRO A 265 17.03 11.75 -29.62
CA PRO A 265 18.33 11.07 -29.73
C PRO A 265 18.82 10.36 -28.45
N ALA A 266 18.01 10.20 -27.40
CA ALA A 266 18.40 9.44 -26.21
C ALA A 266 18.37 7.91 -26.45
N ASP A 267 18.87 7.13 -25.49
CA ASP A 267 18.74 5.66 -25.49
C ASP A 267 17.25 5.26 -25.46
N VAL A 268 16.85 4.32 -26.33
CA VAL A 268 15.47 3.82 -26.43
C VAL A 268 15.43 2.31 -26.15
N ASP A 269 14.64 1.90 -25.16
CA ASP A 269 14.36 0.50 -24.86
C ASP A 269 13.02 0.06 -25.46
N PHE A 270 13.05 -0.99 -26.27
CA PHE A 270 11.88 -1.70 -26.78
C PHE A 270 11.70 -2.99 -25.95
N VAL A 271 10.65 -3.03 -25.13
CA VAL A 271 10.36 -4.13 -24.19
C VAL A 271 9.16 -4.92 -24.72
N ARG A 272 9.40 -6.12 -25.25
CA ARG A 272 8.35 -7.00 -25.77
C ARG A 272 7.81 -7.90 -24.66
N ILE A 273 6.51 -7.76 -24.38
CA ILE A 273 5.77 -8.50 -23.36
C ILE A 273 4.79 -9.45 -24.04
N VAL A 274 4.73 -10.70 -23.56
CA VAL A 274 3.73 -11.71 -23.97
C VAL A 274 2.97 -12.16 -22.73
N GLY A 275 1.64 -11.97 -22.74
CA GLY A 275 0.80 -12.18 -21.54
C GLY A 275 1.17 -11.18 -20.43
N ASP A 276 1.88 -11.68 -19.41
CA ASP A 276 2.44 -10.89 -18.29
C ASP A 276 3.95 -11.20 -18.10
N GLU A 277 4.70 -11.48 -19.18
CA GLU A 277 6.13 -11.79 -19.09
C GLU A 277 6.94 -11.07 -20.18
N VAL A 278 8.03 -10.39 -19.78
CA VAL A 278 8.99 -9.78 -20.70
C VAL A 278 9.79 -10.89 -21.40
N VAL A 279 9.57 -11.09 -22.70
CA VAL A 279 10.23 -12.14 -23.50
C VAL A 279 11.45 -11.64 -24.28
N ARG A 280 11.53 -10.33 -24.56
CA ARG A 280 12.65 -9.71 -25.28
C ARG A 280 12.80 -8.25 -24.89
N ILE A 281 14.04 -7.80 -24.79
CA ILE A 281 14.41 -6.39 -24.67
C ILE A 281 15.37 -6.05 -25.81
N GLU A 282 15.16 -4.92 -26.46
CA GLU A 282 16.05 -4.38 -27.48
C GLU A 282 16.36 -2.92 -27.14
N THR A 283 17.61 -2.66 -26.74
CA THR A 283 18.11 -1.31 -26.43
C THR A 283 18.79 -0.74 -27.67
N MET A 284 18.31 0.40 -28.16
CA MET A 284 19.00 1.23 -29.15
C MET A 284 19.73 2.35 -28.40
N LYS A 285 21.06 2.34 -28.38
CA LYS A 285 21.84 3.43 -27.76
C LYS A 285 22.00 4.64 -28.68
N VAL A 286 22.26 5.82 -28.10
CA VAL A 286 22.64 7.06 -28.82
C VAL A 286 23.74 6.82 -29.88
N GLY A 287 24.70 5.94 -29.59
CA GLY A 287 25.80 5.59 -30.49
C GLY A 287 25.45 4.65 -31.66
N GLY A 288 24.17 4.29 -31.85
CA GLY A 288 23.72 3.32 -32.86
C GLY A 288 23.98 1.85 -32.50
N GLU A 289 24.49 1.56 -31.31
CA GLU A 289 24.65 0.20 -30.81
C GLU A 289 23.29 -0.39 -30.42
N LYS A 290 22.90 -1.48 -31.11
CA LYS A 290 21.69 -2.25 -30.85
C LYS A 290 22.01 -3.47 -29.98
N ILE A 291 21.51 -3.49 -28.74
CA ILE A 291 21.68 -4.60 -27.80
C ILE A 291 20.36 -5.36 -27.67
N VAL A 292 20.30 -6.57 -28.26
CA VAL A 292 19.14 -7.47 -28.13
C VAL A 292 19.37 -8.47 -27.00
N ARG A 293 18.37 -8.67 -26.15
CA ARG A 293 18.41 -9.57 -24.99
C ARG A 293 17.14 -10.42 -24.97
N THR A 294 17.30 -11.72 -25.15
CA THR A 294 16.21 -12.73 -25.24
C THR A 294 16.38 -13.89 -24.25
N GLU A 295 17.56 -14.02 -23.63
CA GLU A 295 17.81 -15.03 -22.60
C GLU A 295 17.07 -14.65 -21.31
N LYS A 296 16.31 -15.59 -20.73
CA LYS A 296 15.51 -15.36 -19.52
C LYS A 296 16.39 -15.17 -18.28
N GLU A 297 16.65 -13.90 -17.94
CA GLU A 297 17.49 -13.51 -16.81
C GLU A 297 16.83 -13.71 -15.44
N VAL A 298 15.50 -13.68 -15.37
CA VAL A 298 14.72 -13.82 -14.14
C VAL A 298 13.82 -15.04 -14.25
N ILE A 299 14.01 -16.01 -13.36
CA ILE A 299 13.09 -17.14 -13.20
C ILE A 299 12.10 -16.78 -12.09
N LEU A 300 10.99 -16.14 -12.48
CA LEU A 300 9.80 -16.09 -11.63
C LEU A 300 9.22 -17.51 -11.56
N ALA A 301 9.13 -18.06 -10.36
CA ALA A 301 8.35 -19.26 -10.11
C ALA A 301 6.87 -18.89 -10.28
N LYS A 302 6.23 -19.42 -11.34
CA LYS A 302 4.79 -19.28 -11.52
C LYS A 302 4.12 -20.13 -10.43
N PRO A 303 3.11 -19.63 -9.69
CA PRO A 303 2.35 -20.48 -8.78
C PRO A 303 1.65 -21.56 -9.62
N ASP A 304 1.93 -22.83 -9.32
CA ASP A 304 1.59 -23.96 -10.17
C ASP A 304 0.07 -24.24 -10.22
N GLN A 305 -0.64 -23.61 -11.18
CA GLN A 305 -2.02 -23.98 -11.49
C GLN A 305 -2.14 -25.47 -11.89
N GLU A 306 -1.10 -26.06 -12.49
CA GLU A 306 -1.05 -27.51 -12.76
C GLU A 306 -0.94 -28.37 -11.49
N THR A 307 -0.16 -27.96 -10.49
CA THR A 307 0.04 -28.73 -9.25
C THR A 307 -1.20 -28.64 -8.36
N GLU A 308 -1.88 -27.48 -8.32
CA GLU A 308 -3.17 -27.35 -7.63
C GLU A 308 -4.29 -28.10 -8.34
N ALA A 309 -4.37 -28.06 -9.68
CA ALA A 309 -5.36 -28.83 -10.43
C ALA A 309 -5.20 -30.34 -10.19
N LYS A 310 -3.97 -30.88 -10.28
CA LYS A 310 -3.69 -32.30 -10.03
C LYS A 310 -3.98 -32.71 -8.58
N LYS A 311 -3.75 -31.84 -7.60
CA LYS A 311 -4.21 -32.08 -6.21
C LYS A 311 -5.72 -32.10 -6.07
N GLN A 312 -6.43 -31.15 -6.68
CA GLN A 312 -7.90 -31.07 -6.59
C GLN A 312 -8.59 -32.27 -7.28
N GLU A 313 -7.96 -32.91 -8.27
CA GLU A 313 -8.43 -34.19 -8.82
C GLU A 313 -8.15 -35.39 -7.87
N GLN A 314 -7.03 -35.40 -7.14
CA GLN A 314 -6.69 -36.50 -6.21
C GLN A 314 -7.41 -36.43 -4.86
N ASP A 315 -7.63 -35.25 -4.29
CA ASP A 315 -8.25 -35.07 -2.96
C ASP A 315 -9.79 -35.05 -3.00
N ARG A 316 -10.43 -35.30 -4.16
CA ARG A 316 -11.89 -35.28 -4.30
C ARG A 316 -12.51 -36.56 -3.70
N PRO A 317 -13.30 -36.47 -2.61
CA PRO A 317 -13.84 -37.67 -1.95
C PRO A 317 -14.84 -38.39 -2.86
N ALA A 318 -14.80 -39.73 -2.84
CA ALA A 318 -15.56 -40.63 -3.72
C ALA A 318 -17.10 -40.56 -3.61
N ASN A 319 -17.64 -39.71 -2.74
CA ASN A 319 -19.08 -39.48 -2.53
C ASN A 319 -19.51 -38.05 -2.88
N ALA A 320 -18.70 -37.31 -3.66
CA ALA A 320 -19.11 -36.03 -4.22
C ALA A 320 -20.20 -36.23 -5.29
N PRO A 321 -21.37 -35.57 -5.21
CA PRO A 321 -22.46 -35.80 -6.16
C PRO A 321 -22.04 -35.40 -7.58
N SER A 322 -22.21 -36.33 -8.53
CA SER A 322 -21.94 -36.08 -9.95
C SER A 322 -23.20 -35.54 -10.64
N LEU A 323 -23.04 -34.79 -11.73
CA LEU A 323 -24.15 -34.33 -12.57
C LEU A 323 -24.75 -35.44 -13.47
N ARG A 324 -24.18 -36.66 -13.46
CA ARG A 324 -24.63 -37.77 -14.31
C ARG A 324 -25.83 -38.49 -13.69
N ARG A 325 -26.70 -39.04 -14.54
CA ARG A 325 -27.73 -40.00 -14.10
C ARG A 325 -27.12 -41.40 -13.97
N PRO A 326 -27.58 -42.24 -13.04
CA PRO A 326 -27.19 -43.65 -13.01
C PRO A 326 -27.55 -44.36 -14.33
N GLY A 327 -26.60 -45.05 -14.95
CA GLY A 327 -26.79 -45.82 -16.18
C GLY A 327 -26.20 -45.23 -17.48
N GLU A 328 -25.27 -44.28 -17.39
CA GLU A 328 -24.60 -43.68 -18.56
C GLU A 328 -23.15 -44.21 -18.70
N ASP A 329 -22.98 -45.27 -19.50
CA ASP A 329 -21.69 -45.95 -19.73
C ASP A 329 -20.75 -45.17 -20.68
N PRO A 330 -19.42 -45.21 -20.45
CA PRO A 330 -18.46 -44.34 -21.16
C PRO A 330 -18.09 -44.79 -22.58
N GLU A 331 -18.42 -46.02 -22.99
CA GLU A 331 -17.87 -46.63 -24.22
C GLU A 331 -18.69 -46.35 -25.50
N ASN A 332 -19.83 -45.63 -25.40
CA ASN A 332 -20.69 -45.34 -26.57
C ASN A 332 -20.73 -43.85 -26.95
N VAL A 333 -19.59 -43.15 -26.82
CA VAL A 333 -19.39 -41.82 -27.38
C VAL A 333 -18.73 -41.95 -28.76
N PRO A 334 -19.37 -41.52 -29.86
CA PRO A 334 -18.73 -41.53 -31.17
C PRO A 334 -17.50 -40.63 -31.18
N LYS A 335 -16.32 -41.19 -31.50
CA LYS A 335 -15.13 -40.38 -31.80
C LYS A 335 -15.41 -39.51 -33.03
N PRO A 336 -15.17 -38.18 -32.97
CA PRO A 336 -15.12 -37.36 -34.17
C PRO A 336 -14.03 -37.90 -35.11
N ALA A 337 -14.37 -38.02 -36.39
CA ALA A 337 -13.38 -38.22 -37.45
C ALA A 337 -12.65 -36.89 -37.73
N ASP A 338 -11.49 -36.96 -38.38
CA ASP A 338 -10.64 -35.81 -38.64
C ASP A 338 -11.33 -34.68 -39.43
N GLY A 339 -11.30 -33.47 -38.86
CA GLY A 339 -11.25 -32.21 -39.61
C GLY A 339 -12.56 -31.61 -40.15
N VAL A 340 -13.39 -31.02 -39.27
CA VAL A 340 -14.04 -29.70 -39.51
C VAL A 340 -14.20 -28.98 -38.17
N ASN A 341 -13.72 -27.73 -38.07
CA ASN A 341 -14.04 -26.86 -36.92
C ASN A 341 -15.47 -26.29 -37.05
N PRO A 342 -16.28 -26.26 -35.98
CA PRO A 342 -17.58 -25.57 -36.00
C PRO A 342 -17.42 -24.08 -36.32
N MET A 343 -18.29 -23.55 -37.17
CA MET A 343 -18.36 -22.11 -37.43
C MET A 343 -18.90 -21.36 -36.20
N PRO A 344 -18.45 -20.11 -35.93
CA PRO A 344 -19.05 -19.29 -34.88
C PRO A 344 -20.53 -18.99 -35.20
N PRO A 345 -21.39 -18.81 -34.17
CA PRO A 345 -22.80 -18.57 -34.37
C PRO A 345 -23.06 -17.24 -35.09
N THR A 346 -23.98 -17.25 -36.06
CA THR A 346 -24.44 -16.06 -36.77
C THR A 346 -25.16 -15.09 -35.85
N THR A 347 -24.97 -13.79 -36.08
CA THR A 347 -25.71 -12.71 -35.42
C THR A 347 -27.24 -12.83 -35.65
N PRO A 348 -28.09 -12.42 -34.68
CA PRO A 348 -29.53 -12.29 -34.91
C PRO A 348 -29.85 -11.29 -36.04
N PRO A 349 -30.97 -11.46 -36.75
CA PRO A 349 -31.43 -10.50 -37.76
C PRO A 349 -31.92 -9.19 -37.14
N ASP A 350 -31.93 -8.12 -37.94
CA ASP A 350 -32.33 -6.77 -37.53
C ASP A 350 -33.74 -6.72 -36.91
N MET A 351 -33.86 -6.02 -35.78
CA MET A 351 -35.13 -5.48 -35.31
C MET A 351 -35.34 -4.08 -35.90
N PRO A 352 -36.49 -3.77 -36.51
CA PRO A 352 -36.72 -2.46 -37.11
C PRO A 352 -36.80 -1.36 -36.04
N SER A 353 -36.05 -0.29 -36.22
CA SER A 353 -36.05 0.88 -35.33
C SER A 353 -37.44 1.53 -35.25
N PRO A 354 -37.89 1.98 -34.05
CA PRO A 354 -39.12 2.76 -33.93
C PRO A 354 -38.98 4.14 -34.62
N PRO A 355 -40.09 4.79 -35.02
CA PRO A 355 -40.04 6.06 -35.75
C PRO A 355 -39.39 7.20 -34.96
N HIS A 356 -38.66 8.05 -35.67
CA HIS A 356 -38.10 9.29 -35.13
C HIS A 356 -39.21 10.34 -34.96
N ASP A 357 -39.51 10.74 -33.72
CA ASP A 357 -40.40 11.87 -33.43
C ASP A 357 -39.55 13.14 -33.21
N PRO A 358 -39.81 14.28 -33.89
CA PRO A 358 -38.97 15.47 -33.78
C PRO A 358 -39.30 16.31 -32.53
N GLY A 359 -38.53 16.12 -31.46
CA GLY A 359 -38.52 17.04 -30.31
C GLY A 359 -38.09 18.46 -30.73
N PRO A 360 -38.70 19.54 -30.20
CA PRO A 360 -38.50 20.90 -30.70
C PRO A 360 -37.16 21.50 -30.23
N GLY A 361 -36.40 22.09 -31.15
CA GLY A 361 -35.17 22.81 -30.78
C GLY A 361 -34.45 23.59 -31.88
N GLU A 362 -34.40 23.07 -33.12
CA GLU A 362 -33.48 23.60 -34.14
C GLU A 362 -34.19 24.50 -35.18
N MET A 363 -33.84 25.79 -35.20
CA MET A 363 -34.49 26.80 -36.04
C MET A 363 -33.87 26.87 -37.45
N VAL A 364 -34.71 26.94 -38.47
CA VAL A 364 -34.27 27.03 -39.87
C VAL A 364 -33.68 28.42 -40.17
N GLY A 365 -32.37 28.49 -40.33
CA GLY A 365 -31.68 29.65 -40.91
C GLY A 365 -31.57 29.55 -42.43
N ARG A 366 -32.51 30.16 -43.16
CA ARG A 366 -32.36 30.49 -44.59
C ARG A 366 -32.67 31.96 -44.83
N GLY A 367 -31.69 32.68 -45.37
CA GLY A 367 -31.74 34.08 -45.80
C GLY A 367 -30.47 34.38 -46.59
#